data_AF-A0A1J6IBG4-F1
#
_entry.id   AF-A0A1J6IBG4-F1
#
_cell.length_a   1.000
_cell.length_b   1.000
_cell.length_c   1.000
_cell.angle_alpha   90.00
_cell.angle_beta   90.00
_cell.angle_gamma   90.00
#
_symmetry.space_group_name_H-M   'P 1'
#
loop_
_entity.id
_entity.type
_entity.pdbx_description
1 polymer ?
#
loop_
_entity_poly.entity_id
_entity_poly.type
_entity_poly.pdbx_seq_one_letter_code
_entity_poly.pdbx_strand_id
1 'polypeptide(L)'
;MATHSFSLLSIPSSTSTSYNRQSDNNTLTQKYCKILATSFTGGMLSIRPQNLNVFTLKRRRSTVATVSFSLPTAKPERAPSEIQPKWSARAIKAFAMAELEARKLKYPNTGTEALLMGILVEGTSLAAKFLRANGVTLLKAREETVKLLGKSDMYFFSPEHPPLTEPAQRALDWAVDEKLKSGESGEITVAHLALGIWSEKESAGHKIMATLGFDDEKAKELAKSMDKDIEMSYK
;
A
#
# COMPACT_ATOMS: atom_id res chain seq x y z
N MET A 1 -66.93 12.84 -21.27
CA MET A 1 -67.68 11.63 -21.69
C MET A 1 -66.96 11.01 -22.88
N ALA A 2 -66.89 9.66 -22.88
CA ALA A 2 -66.36 8.75 -23.92
C ALA A 2 -64.81 8.72 -24.08
N THR A 3 -64.11 7.59 -24.24
CA THR A 3 -64.36 6.14 -24.14
C THR A 3 -62.99 5.43 -24.13
N HIS A 4 -62.91 4.28 -23.46
CA HIS A 4 -61.72 3.42 -23.33
C HIS A 4 -61.24 2.80 -24.65
N SER A 5 -59.94 2.51 -24.75
CA SER A 5 -59.40 1.42 -25.57
C SER A 5 -58.14 0.85 -24.94
N PHE A 6 -58.19 -0.43 -24.59
CA PHE A 6 -57.08 -1.27 -24.14
C PHE A 6 -56.64 -2.17 -25.31
N SER A 7 -55.34 -2.39 -25.46
CA SER A 7 -54.83 -3.61 -26.10
C SER A 7 -53.45 -3.99 -25.55
N LEU A 8 -53.39 -5.23 -25.09
CA LEU A 8 -52.28 -5.98 -24.49
C LEU A 8 -51.49 -6.80 -25.54
N LEU A 9 -50.38 -7.40 -25.07
CA LEU A 9 -49.58 -8.53 -25.61
C LEU A 9 -48.50 -8.15 -26.65
N SER A 10 -47.30 -8.73 -26.70
CA SER A 10 -46.67 -9.84 -25.97
C SER A 10 -45.16 -9.87 -26.22
N ILE A 11 -44.44 -10.50 -25.28
CA ILE A 11 -43.01 -10.88 -25.31
C ILE A 11 -42.73 -11.94 -26.39
N PRO A 12 -41.49 -12.02 -26.91
CA PRO A 12 -40.82 -13.32 -26.88
C PRO A 12 -39.39 -13.27 -26.31
N SER A 13 -39.06 -14.39 -25.67
CA SER A 13 -37.85 -14.76 -24.95
C SER A 13 -36.81 -15.50 -25.81
N SER A 14 -35.60 -15.62 -25.27
CA SER A 14 -34.48 -16.51 -25.64
C SER A 14 -33.67 -16.08 -26.89
N THR A 15 -32.34 -16.18 -26.97
CA THR A 15 -31.40 -17.21 -26.49
C THR A 15 -29.98 -16.64 -26.33
N SER A 16 -29.29 -17.14 -25.31
CA SER A 16 -27.83 -17.12 -25.12
C SER A 16 -27.11 -17.98 -26.16
N THR A 17 -26.12 -17.42 -26.87
CA THR A 17 -25.13 -18.22 -27.61
C THR A 17 -23.73 -17.64 -27.44
N SER A 18 -22.94 -18.41 -26.72
CA SER A 18 -21.50 -18.35 -26.53
C SER A 18 -20.71 -18.35 -27.84
N TYR A 19 -19.80 -17.39 -27.99
CA TYR A 19 -18.70 -17.44 -28.95
C TYR A 19 -17.56 -18.27 -28.35
N ASN A 20 -17.24 -19.40 -28.97
CA ASN A 20 -16.06 -20.18 -28.65
C ASN A 20 -15.13 -20.28 -29.87
N ARG A 21 -13.84 -20.22 -29.55
CA ARG A 21 -12.66 -20.34 -30.40
C ARG A 21 -12.67 -21.57 -31.30
N GLN A 22 -12.04 -21.43 -32.45
CA GLN A 22 -11.66 -22.53 -33.34
C GLN A 22 -10.13 -22.67 -33.42
N SER A 23 -9.69 -23.94 -33.42
CA SER A 23 -8.46 -24.53 -34.01
C SER A 23 -7.08 -24.06 -33.51
N ASP A 24 -6.05 -24.90 -33.30
CA ASP A 24 -5.71 -26.20 -33.89
C ASP A 24 -5.00 -27.19 -32.92
N ASN A 25 -5.44 -28.45 -33.01
CA ASN A 25 -4.71 -29.72 -33.09
C ASN A 25 -3.30 -29.91 -32.49
N ASN A 26 -3.17 -30.87 -31.56
CA ASN A 26 -2.41 -32.11 -31.86
C ASN A 26 -2.76 -33.27 -30.91
N THR A 27 -2.78 -34.45 -31.53
CA THR A 27 -3.05 -35.82 -31.09
C THR A 27 -2.01 -36.34 -30.06
N LEU A 28 -2.14 -37.45 -29.31
CA LEU A 28 -2.77 -38.74 -29.56
C LEU A 28 -2.87 -39.53 -28.21
N THR A 29 -4.06 -40.03 -27.91
CA THR A 29 -4.44 -41.30 -27.24
C THR A 29 -3.50 -42.03 -26.26
N GLN A 30 -4.02 -42.42 -25.08
CA GLN A 30 -4.31 -43.83 -24.73
C GLN A 30 -5.06 -43.93 -23.38
N LYS A 31 -6.37 -44.19 -23.45
CA LYS A 31 -7.06 -45.45 -23.09
C LYS A 31 -7.15 -45.78 -21.59
N TYR A 32 -8.37 -45.60 -21.09
CA TYR A 32 -8.95 -46.25 -19.91
C TYR A 32 -8.75 -47.77 -19.92
N CYS A 33 -8.53 -48.36 -18.74
CA CYS A 33 -9.25 -49.56 -18.31
C CYS A 33 -9.04 -49.83 -16.81
N LYS A 34 -10.11 -49.67 -16.02
CA LYS A 34 -10.26 -50.31 -14.71
C LYS A 34 -10.82 -51.71 -14.96
N ILE A 35 -10.13 -52.76 -14.50
CA ILE A 35 -10.72 -54.07 -14.24
C ILE A 35 -10.22 -54.58 -12.88
N LEU A 36 -11.17 -55.05 -12.08
CA LEU A 36 -11.06 -55.62 -10.75
C LEU A 36 -10.99 -57.16 -10.89
N ALA A 37 -10.08 -57.87 -10.22
CA ALA A 37 -10.23 -59.30 -9.90
C ALA A 37 -9.20 -59.83 -8.87
N THR A 38 -9.72 -60.14 -7.69
CA THR A 38 -9.50 -61.27 -6.76
C THR A 38 -8.26 -62.21 -6.86
N SER A 39 -7.56 -62.28 -5.72
CA SER A 39 -7.08 -63.45 -4.96
C SER A 39 -6.14 -64.52 -5.55
N PHE A 40 -5.10 -64.80 -4.75
CA PHE A 40 -4.57 -66.11 -4.30
C PHE A 40 -3.14 -66.50 -4.75
N THR A 41 -2.33 -66.86 -3.74
CA THR A 41 -1.04 -67.59 -3.73
C THR A 41 0.25 -66.95 -4.25
N GLY A 42 1.12 -66.61 -3.29
CA GLY A 42 2.46 -67.23 -3.12
C GLY A 42 3.55 -66.94 -4.15
N GLY A 43 4.42 -65.96 -3.85
CA GLY A 43 5.68 -65.76 -4.58
C GLY A 43 6.59 -64.74 -3.89
N MET A 44 7.77 -65.20 -3.49
CA MET A 44 8.79 -64.55 -2.67
C MET A 44 9.25 -63.17 -3.21
N LEU A 45 8.95 -62.07 -2.50
CA LEU A 45 9.48 -60.74 -2.83
C LEU A 45 10.85 -60.54 -2.20
N SER A 46 11.90 -60.67 -3.02
CA SER A 46 13.26 -60.23 -2.69
C SER A 46 13.31 -58.69 -2.65
N ILE A 47 13.45 -58.14 -1.45
CA ILE A 47 13.64 -56.70 -1.23
C ILE A 47 15.11 -56.38 -1.54
N ARG A 48 15.34 -55.72 -2.67
CA ARG A 48 16.62 -55.08 -3.01
C ARG A 48 16.54 -53.63 -2.53
N PRO A 49 17.27 -53.21 -1.47
CA PRO A 49 17.26 -51.81 -1.07
C PRO A 49 18.07 -50.99 -2.08
N GLN A 50 17.42 -50.01 -2.71
CA GLN A 50 18.10 -48.98 -3.48
C GLN A 50 18.70 -47.94 -2.51
N ASN A 51 19.95 -47.59 -2.76
CA ASN A 51 20.78 -46.64 -2.02
C ASN A 51 20.05 -45.33 -1.68
N LEU A 52 20.03 -45.00 -0.39
CA LEU A 52 19.73 -43.67 0.12
C LEU A 52 20.96 -42.77 -0.10
N ASN A 53 20.89 -41.88 -1.10
CA ASN A 53 21.80 -40.74 -1.17
C ASN A 53 21.26 -39.62 -0.26
N VAL A 54 21.90 -39.48 0.90
CA VAL A 54 21.71 -38.38 1.85
C VAL A 54 22.22 -37.09 1.20
N PHE A 55 21.31 -36.25 0.71
CA PHE A 55 21.62 -34.87 0.33
C PHE A 55 21.76 -34.02 1.59
N THR A 56 23.00 -33.71 1.95
CA THR A 56 23.31 -32.72 2.99
C THR A 56 23.09 -31.31 2.44
N LEU A 57 21.98 -30.68 2.83
CA LEU A 57 21.75 -29.25 2.58
C LEU A 57 22.67 -28.43 3.51
N LYS A 58 23.87 -28.15 3.01
CA LYS A 58 24.83 -27.25 3.63
C LYS A 58 24.42 -25.80 3.34
N ARG A 59 24.39 -25.01 4.43
CA ARG A 59 24.57 -23.55 4.50
C ARG A 59 23.29 -22.70 4.46
N ARG A 60 22.70 -22.53 5.66
CA ARG A 60 22.01 -21.29 6.03
C ARG A 60 22.97 -20.11 5.82
N ARG A 61 22.72 -19.26 4.82
CA ARG A 61 23.22 -17.89 4.86
C ARG A 61 22.21 -17.08 5.67
N SER A 62 22.64 -16.57 6.82
CA SER A 62 21.93 -15.52 7.52
C SER A 62 21.90 -14.30 6.59
N THR A 63 20.79 -14.10 5.89
CA THR A 63 20.54 -12.88 5.13
C THR A 63 20.28 -11.77 6.14
N VAL A 64 21.32 -11.01 6.47
CA VAL A 64 21.15 -9.71 7.13
C VAL A 64 20.51 -8.81 6.09
N ALA A 65 19.22 -8.51 6.27
CA ALA A 65 18.53 -7.51 5.48
C ALA A 65 19.06 -6.15 5.91
N THR A 66 19.97 -5.57 5.12
CA THR A 66 20.30 -4.15 5.25
C THR A 66 19.05 -3.37 4.87
N VAL A 67 18.32 -2.89 5.87
CA VAL A 67 17.15 -2.02 5.68
C VAL A 67 17.65 -0.70 5.12
N SER A 68 17.52 -0.51 3.81
CA SER A 68 17.82 0.77 3.17
C SER A 68 16.93 1.85 3.77
N PHE A 69 17.56 2.85 4.40
CA PHE A 69 16.93 3.93 5.15
C PHE A 69 16.40 5.06 4.24
N SER A 70 15.92 4.72 3.06
CA SER A 70 15.53 5.69 2.02
C SER A 70 14.11 5.41 1.54
N LEU A 71 13.27 6.44 1.54
CA LEU A 71 11.90 6.38 1.06
C LEU A 71 11.85 6.33 -0.47
N PRO A 72 10.86 5.64 -1.07
CA PRO A 72 10.70 5.60 -2.52
C PRO A 72 10.29 6.98 -3.06
N THR A 73 11.12 7.55 -3.93
CA THR A 73 10.86 8.82 -4.65
C THR A 73 10.69 8.54 -6.14
N ALA A 74 9.78 9.25 -6.83
CA ALA A 74 9.41 8.92 -8.22
C ALA A 74 10.48 9.23 -9.29
N LYS A 75 11.46 10.07 -8.96
CA LYS A 75 12.43 10.60 -9.92
C LYS A 75 13.81 9.95 -9.73
N PRO A 76 14.16 8.88 -10.49
CA PRO A 76 15.51 8.35 -10.52
C PRO A 76 16.47 9.18 -11.40
N GLU A 77 15.96 10.10 -12.21
CA GLU A 77 16.74 10.95 -13.12
C GLU A 77 17.13 12.28 -12.46
N ARG A 78 17.86 12.19 -11.35
CA ARG A 78 18.60 13.33 -10.79
C ARG A 78 20.06 12.97 -10.93
N ALA A 79 20.82 13.78 -11.67
CA ALA A 79 22.23 13.52 -11.98
C ALA A 79 23.01 13.11 -10.70
N PRO A 80 23.96 12.17 -10.78
CA PRO A 80 24.63 11.61 -9.60
C PRO A 80 25.56 12.60 -8.87
N SER A 81 25.51 13.89 -9.21
CA SER A 81 26.26 14.98 -8.60
C SER A 81 25.53 15.71 -7.47
N GLU A 82 24.26 15.39 -7.18
CA GLU A 82 23.47 16.10 -6.17
C GLU A 82 23.29 15.28 -4.89
N ILE A 83 23.62 15.90 -3.76
CA ILE A 83 23.42 15.37 -2.41
C ILE A 83 21.94 15.00 -2.26
N GLN A 84 21.59 13.71 -2.30
CA GLN A 84 20.24 13.29 -1.99
C GLN A 84 19.97 13.60 -0.50
N PRO A 85 18.94 14.39 -0.19
CA PRO A 85 18.65 14.75 1.20
C PRO A 85 18.25 13.49 1.97
N LYS A 86 18.89 13.31 3.13
CA LYS A 86 18.68 12.16 4.00
C LYS A 86 17.34 12.31 4.74
N TRP A 87 16.57 11.24 4.83
CA TRP A 87 15.34 11.24 5.63
C TRP A 87 15.65 11.07 7.11
N SER A 88 14.86 11.72 7.97
CA SER A 88 14.98 11.52 9.42
C SER A 88 14.46 10.15 9.86
N ALA A 89 15.02 9.60 10.94
CA ALA A 89 14.56 8.33 11.50
C ALA A 89 13.06 8.33 11.85
N ARG A 90 12.56 9.48 12.31
CA ARG A 90 11.13 9.67 12.61
C ARG A 90 10.29 9.69 11.33
N ALA A 91 10.75 10.30 10.24
CA ALA A 91 10.03 10.29 8.96
C ALA A 91 9.93 8.88 8.37
N ILE A 92 11.01 8.11 8.42
CA ILE A 92 11.02 6.72 7.93
C ILE A 92 10.12 5.85 8.80
N LYS A 93 10.16 6.04 10.12
CA LYS A 93 9.24 5.36 11.03
C LYS A 93 7.78 5.73 10.73
N ALA A 94 7.47 7.01 10.52
CA ALA A 94 6.12 7.48 10.18
C ALA A 94 5.62 6.83 8.88
N PHE A 95 6.46 6.73 7.86
CA PHE A 95 6.11 6.02 6.62
C PHE A 95 5.86 4.52 6.83
N ALA A 96 6.73 3.83 7.57
CA ALA A 96 6.51 2.42 7.90
C ALA A 96 5.20 2.21 8.69
N MET A 97 4.85 3.16 9.56
CA MET A 97 3.56 3.15 10.25
C MET A 97 2.40 3.43 9.31
N ALA A 98 2.58 4.24 8.27
CA ALA A 98 1.55 4.50 7.25
C ALA A 98 1.20 3.22 6.47
N GLU A 99 2.20 2.48 5.98
CA GLU A 99 1.98 1.19 5.31
C GLU A 99 1.29 0.19 6.26
N LEU A 100 1.68 0.16 7.53
CA LEU A 100 1.03 -0.67 8.54
C LEU A 100 -0.45 -0.28 8.74
N GLU A 101 -0.77 1.01 8.81
CA GLU A 101 -2.15 1.48 8.96
C GLU A 101 -3.00 1.18 7.73
N ALA A 102 -2.46 1.35 6.52
CA ALA A 102 -3.13 0.95 5.28
C ALA A 102 -3.51 -0.54 5.30
N ARG A 103 -2.60 -1.41 5.76
CA ARG A 103 -2.85 -2.85 5.90
C ARG A 103 -3.88 -3.18 6.98
N LYS A 104 -3.81 -2.52 8.13
CA LYS A 104 -4.80 -2.72 9.22
C LYS A 104 -6.20 -2.35 8.76
N LEU A 105 -6.30 -1.26 7.99
CA LEU A 105 -7.54 -0.82 7.37
C LEU A 105 -7.83 -1.55 6.06
N LYS A 106 -7.10 -2.62 5.70
CA LYS A 106 -7.29 -3.41 4.47
C LYS A 106 -7.46 -2.57 3.19
N TYR A 107 -6.80 -1.41 3.12
CA TYR A 107 -6.75 -0.64 1.88
C TYR A 107 -5.74 -1.27 0.91
N PRO A 108 -6.02 -1.26 -0.41
CA PRO A 108 -5.13 -1.87 -1.39
C PRO A 108 -3.84 -1.06 -1.59
N ASN A 109 -3.88 0.25 -1.35
CA ASN A 109 -2.80 1.19 -1.61
C ASN A 109 -2.46 2.02 -0.36
N THR A 110 -1.24 2.55 -0.31
CA THR A 110 -0.79 3.51 0.70
C THR A 110 -1.01 4.92 0.16
N GLY A 111 -2.10 5.57 0.61
CA GLY A 111 -2.42 6.94 0.22
C GLY A 111 -1.91 8.00 1.19
N THR A 112 -2.21 9.26 0.86
CA THR A 112 -1.89 10.43 1.70
C THR A 112 -2.54 10.39 3.10
N GLU A 113 -3.71 9.78 3.20
CA GLU A 113 -4.42 9.51 4.45
C GLU A 113 -3.64 8.52 5.32
N ALA A 114 -3.06 7.48 4.71
CA ALA A 114 -2.20 6.55 5.41
C ALA A 114 -0.93 7.24 5.90
N LEU A 115 -0.30 8.10 5.08
CA LEU A 115 0.86 8.89 5.48
C LEU A 115 0.52 9.79 6.69
N LEU A 116 -0.61 10.48 6.67
CA LEU A 116 -1.09 11.31 7.79
C LEU A 116 -1.27 10.46 9.06
N MET A 117 -1.93 9.31 8.96
CA MET A 117 -2.10 8.39 10.10
C MET A 117 -0.75 7.87 10.61
N GLY A 118 0.20 7.58 9.72
CA GLY A 118 1.55 7.16 10.05
C GLY A 118 2.31 8.19 10.89
N ILE A 119 2.17 9.48 10.57
CA ILE A 119 2.71 10.61 11.36
C ILE A 119 2.10 10.60 12.77
N LEU A 120 0.78 10.43 12.87
CA LEU A 120 0.06 10.43 14.14
C LEU A 120 0.39 9.20 15.01
N VAL A 121 0.65 8.05 14.39
CA VAL A 121 1.09 6.82 15.07
C VAL A 121 2.54 6.93 15.55
N GLU A 122 3.42 7.56 14.77
CA GLU A 122 4.80 7.83 15.18
C GLU A 122 4.81 8.70 16.44
N GLY A 123 4.04 9.79 16.45
CA GLY A 123 3.63 10.53 17.64
C GLY A 123 4.72 11.30 18.40
N THR A 124 6.01 11.06 18.15
CA THR A 124 7.11 11.69 18.91
C THR A 124 7.63 12.97 18.27
N SER A 125 7.44 13.13 16.95
CA SER A 125 7.80 14.34 16.20
C SER A 125 7.01 15.58 16.62
N LEU A 126 7.60 16.77 16.43
CA LEU A 126 6.92 18.04 16.69
C LEU A 126 5.71 18.20 15.78
N ALA A 127 5.81 17.80 14.52
CA ALA A 127 4.67 17.77 13.60
C ALA A 127 3.49 16.96 14.16
N ALA A 128 3.72 15.75 14.69
CA ALA A 128 2.66 14.94 15.29
C ALA A 128 2.08 15.57 16.57
N LYS A 129 2.90 16.29 17.37
CA LYS A 129 2.42 17.05 18.52
C LYS A 129 1.59 18.26 18.10
N PHE A 130 2.03 18.99 17.07
CA PHE A 130 1.33 20.14 16.50
C PHE A 130 -0.03 19.75 15.92
N LEU A 131 -0.09 18.66 15.15
CA LEU A 131 -1.35 18.13 14.62
C LEU A 131 -2.33 17.78 15.76
N ARG A 132 -1.86 17.08 16.80
CA ARG A 132 -2.69 16.74 17.96
C ARG A 132 -3.16 17.97 18.74
N ALA A 133 -2.29 18.96 18.93
CA ALA A 133 -2.65 20.21 19.59
C ALA A 133 -3.74 20.99 18.83
N ASN A 134 -3.74 20.86 17.50
CA ASN A 134 -4.76 21.44 16.61
C ASN A 134 -5.97 20.51 16.36
N GLY A 135 -6.18 19.49 17.19
CA GLY A 135 -7.36 18.63 17.12
C GLY A 135 -7.33 17.51 16.08
N VAL A 136 -6.25 17.40 15.29
CA VAL A 136 -6.00 16.31 14.34
C VAL A 136 -5.42 15.12 15.12
N THR A 137 -6.29 14.16 15.46
CA THR A 137 -5.93 12.96 16.22
C THR A 137 -6.10 11.70 15.39
N LEU A 138 -5.37 10.63 15.75
CA LEU A 138 -5.41 9.36 15.00
C LEU A 138 -6.82 8.79 14.88
N LEU A 139 -7.62 8.86 15.95
CA LEU A 139 -8.99 8.33 15.96
C LEU A 139 -9.87 9.07 14.96
N LYS A 140 -9.88 10.41 15.03
CA LYS A 140 -10.65 11.24 14.09
C LYS A 140 -10.17 11.08 12.64
N ALA A 141 -8.85 10.95 12.43
CA ALA A 141 -8.30 10.71 11.10
C ALA A 141 -8.77 9.38 10.51
N ARG A 142 -8.85 8.30 11.32
CA ARG A 142 -9.41 7.02 10.87
C ARG A 142 -10.91 7.12 10.56
N GLU A 143 -11.68 7.80 11.40
CA GLU A 143 -13.12 8.00 11.18
C GLU A 143 -13.40 8.75 9.88
N GLU A 144 -12.71 9.88 9.65
CA GLU A 144 -12.85 10.64 8.40
C GLU A 144 -12.31 9.87 7.19
N THR A 145 -11.26 9.06 7.36
CA THR A 145 -10.78 8.18 6.27
C THR A 145 -11.85 7.17 5.85
N VAL A 146 -12.46 6.48 6.82
CA VAL A 146 -13.53 5.51 6.56
C VAL A 146 -14.76 6.19 5.95
N LYS A 147 -15.05 7.43 6.35
CA LYS A 147 -16.17 8.21 5.81
C LYS A 147 -15.93 8.67 4.37
N LEU A 148 -14.69 9.04 4.02
CA LEU A 148 -14.33 9.52 2.68
C LEU A 148 -14.09 8.38 1.68
N LEU A 149 -13.35 7.34 2.08
CA LEU A 149 -12.95 6.23 1.20
C LEU A 149 -13.86 5.00 1.34
N GLY A 150 -14.69 4.96 2.38
CA GLY A 150 -15.51 3.80 2.72
C GLY A 150 -14.75 2.77 3.57
N LYS A 151 -15.52 1.84 4.14
CA LYS A 151 -14.97 0.62 4.75
C LYS A 151 -14.46 -0.30 3.64
N SER A 152 -13.23 -0.74 3.77
CA SER A 152 -12.53 -1.61 2.82
C SER A 152 -12.88 -3.09 2.94
N ASP A 153 -13.92 -3.47 3.69
CA ASP A 153 -14.26 -4.87 3.95
C ASP A 153 -14.43 -5.72 2.67
N MET A 154 -14.58 -5.07 1.50
CA MET A 154 -14.59 -5.69 0.18
C MET A 154 -13.22 -6.20 -0.31
N TYR A 155 -12.10 -5.68 0.21
CA TYR A 155 -10.75 -6.12 -0.17
C TYR A 155 -10.25 -7.17 0.82
N PHE A 156 -10.52 -8.43 0.51
CA PHE A 156 -10.06 -9.58 1.32
C PHE A 156 -8.53 -9.76 1.28
N PHE A 157 -7.86 -9.18 0.27
CA PHE A 157 -6.41 -9.28 0.07
C PHE A 157 -5.78 -7.90 -0.11
N SER A 158 -5.45 -7.22 1.00
CA SER A 158 -4.43 -6.17 0.93
C SER A 158 -3.05 -6.83 0.77
N PRO A 159 -2.22 -6.34 -0.16
CA PRO A 159 -0.85 -6.83 -0.29
C PRO A 159 -0.06 -6.60 1.01
N GLU A 160 0.98 -7.41 1.23
CA GLU A 160 1.88 -7.26 2.38
C GLU A 160 2.59 -5.90 2.40
N HIS A 161 2.80 -5.31 1.23
CA HIS A 161 3.33 -3.95 1.03
C HIS A 161 2.42 -3.20 0.04
N PRO A 162 1.42 -2.44 0.53
CA PRO A 162 0.53 -1.68 -0.32
C PRO A 162 1.29 -0.59 -1.09
N PRO A 163 1.22 -0.59 -2.43
CA PRO A 163 1.95 0.39 -3.24
C PRO A 163 1.46 1.80 -2.96
N LEU A 164 2.34 2.79 -3.14
CA LEU A 164 1.97 4.19 -2.97
C LEU A 164 1.03 4.65 -4.08
N THR A 165 0.04 5.45 -3.69
CA THR A 165 -0.77 6.20 -4.66
C THR A 165 0.03 7.34 -5.27
N GLU A 166 -0.33 7.79 -6.49
CA GLU A 166 0.34 8.93 -7.12
C GLU A 166 0.35 10.20 -6.23
N PRO A 167 -0.75 10.61 -5.58
CA PRO A 167 -0.71 11.78 -4.68
C PRO A 167 0.21 11.59 -3.47
N ALA A 168 0.29 10.37 -2.93
CA ALA A 168 1.21 10.07 -1.82
C ALA A 168 2.67 10.17 -2.27
N GLN A 169 2.97 9.73 -3.49
CA GLN A 169 4.29 9.85 -4.07
C GLN A 169 4.65 11.32 -4.37
N ARG A 170 3.72 12.11 -4.92
CA ARG A 170 3.93 13.56 -5.12
C ARG A 170 4.15 14.30 -3.80
N ALA A 171 3.46 13.91 -2.72
CA ALA A 171 3.69 14.49 -1.39
C ALA A 171 5.11 14.20 -0.85
N LEU A 172 5.66 13.01 -1.13
CA LEU A 172 7.04 12.66 -0.78
C LEU A 172 8.05 13.44 -1.62
N ASP A 173 7.81 13.53 -2.93
CA ASP A 173 8.66 14.29 -3.84
C ASP A 173 8.64 15.79 -3.48
N TRP A 174 7.48 16.34 -3.08
CA TRP A 174 7.36 17.70 -2.58
C TRP A 174 8.24 17.92 -1.35
N ALA A 175 8.24 17.01 -0.38
CA ALA A 175 9.05 17.11 0.82
C ALA A 175 10.56 17.12 0.51
N VAL A 176 10.99 16.34 -0.49
CA VAL A 176 12.37 16.31 -0.99
C VAL A 176 12.71 17.62 -1.68
N ASP A 177 11.87 18.08 -2.61
CA ASP A 177 12.09 19.30 -3.38
C ASP A 177 12.11 20.53 -2.47
N GLU A 178 11.27 20.58 -1.44
CA GLU A 178 11.26 21.66 -0.47
C GLU A 178 12.54 21.69 0.36
N LYS A 179 13.05 20.52 0.76
CA LYS A 179 14.34 20.44 1.46
C LYS A 179 15.48 20.91 0.57
N LEU A 180 15.49 20.52 -0.70
CA LEU A 180 16.50 20.96 -1.66
C LEU A 180 16.47 22.48 -1.89
N LYS A 181 15.27 23.08 -1.98
CA LYS A 181 15.12 24.55 -2.11
C LYS A 181 15.63 25.32 -0.90
N SER A 182 15.46 24.79 0.30
CA SER A 182 15.94 25.45 1.52
C SER A 182 17.46 25.62 1.53
N GLY A 183 18.20 24.77 0.81
CA GLY A 183 19.67 24.79 0.78
C GLY A 183 20.33 24.44 2.12
N GLU A 184 19.55 24.14 3.16
CA GLU A 184 20.06 23.84 4.50
C GLU A 184 20.54 22.39 4.58
N SER A 185 21.74 22.20 5.11
CA SER A 185 22.25 20.87 5.47
C SER A 185 21.43 20.29 6.62
N GLY A 186 20.55 19.33 6.32
CA GLY A 186 19.74 18.68 7.34
C GLY A 186 18.93 17.51 6.80
N GLU A 187 18.26 16.82 7.71
CA GLU A 187 17.40 15.68 7.37
C GLU A 187 16.00 16.16 6.94
N ILE A 188 15.34 15.40 6.08
CA ILE A 188 13.91 15.58 5.78
C ILE A 188 13.12 15.10 7.00
N THR A 189 12.51 16.06 7.69
CA THR A 189 11.73 15.84 8.90
C THR A 189 10.29 15.43 8.59
N VAL A 190 9.58 14.94 9.62
CA VAL A 190 8.15 14.62 9.54
C VAL A 190 7.30 15.84 9.19
N ALA A 191 7.77 17.05 9.49
CA ALA A 191 7.08 18.28 9.13
C ALA A 191 7.06 18.52 7.61
N HIS A 192 8.17 18.26 6.90
CA HIS A 192 8.18 18.31 5.43
C HIS A 192 7.16 17.34 4.85
N LEU A 193 7.05 16.14 5.43
CA LEU A 193 6.06 15.14 5.01
C LEU A 193 4.62 15.62 5.24
N ALA A 194 4.33 16.19 6.40
CA ALA A 194 3.00 16.73 6.71
C ALA A 194 2.61 17.88 5.77
N LEU A 195 3.55 18.78 5.46
CA LEU A 195 3.34 19.86 4.51
C LEU A 195 3.20 19.36 3.07
N GLY A 196 3.93 18.30 2.70
CA GLY A 196 3.76 17.62 1.42
C GLY A 196 2.34 17.09 1.24
N ILE A 197 1.78 16.45 2.27
CA ILE A 197 0.38 16.01 2.27
C ILE A 197 -0.57 17.21 2.12
N TRP A 198 -0.29 18.30 2.85
CA TRP A 198 -1.10 19.53 2.77
C TRP A 198 -1.06 20.18 1.39
N SER A 199 0.08 20.13 0.69
CA SER A 199 0.27 20.70 -0.64
C SER A 199 -0.61 20.03 -1.71
N GLU A 200 -0.96 18.76 -1.51
CA GLU A 200 -1.77 17.95 -2.41
C GLU A 200 -3.27 18.18 -2.18
N LYS A 201 -3.80 19.31 -2.68
CA LYS A 201 -5.18 19.77 -2.44
C LYS A 201 -6.29 18.77 -2.78
N GLU A 202 -6.07 17.92 -3.77
CA GLU A 202 -7.07 16.94 -4.22
C GLU A 202 -7.02 15.62 -3.43
N SER A 203 -5.96 15.42 -2.65
CA SER A 203 -5.69 14.19 -1.93
C SER A 203 -6.64 13.95 -0.75
N ALA A 204 -6.80 12.69 -0.36
CA ALA A 204 -7.61 12.33 0.80
C ALA A 204 -7.01 12.91 2.10
N GLY A 205 -5.68 12.91 2.24
CA GLY A 205 -4.98 13.46 3.40
C GLY A 205 -5.28 14.94 3.60
N HIS A 206 -5.21 15.76 2.53
CA HIS A 206 -5.56 17.18 2.59
C HIS A 206 -7.02 17.38 3.03
N LYS A 207 -7.97 16.65 2.42
CA LYS A 207 -9.40 16.74 2.76
C LYS A 207 -9.67 16.37 4.22
N ILE A 208 -9.01 15.34 4.74
CA ILE A 208 -9.12 14.94 6.14
C ILE A 208 -8.56 16.03 7.06
N MET A 209 -7.38 16.56 6.76
CA MET A 209 -6.77 17.63 7.54
C MET A 209 -7.68 18.87 7.57
N ALA A 210 -8.19 19.30 6.42
CA ALA A 210 -9.11 20.42 6.30
C ALA A 210 -10.42 20.19 7.09
N THR A 211 -10.99 18.98 7.00
CA THR A 211 -12.22 18.62 7.74
C THR A 211 -12.01 18.66 9.26
N LEU A 212 -10.81 18.31 9.72
CA LEU A 212 -10.42 18.37 11.13
C LEU A 212 -9.98 19.77 11.58
N GLY A 213 -10.11 20.78 10.71
CA GLY A 213 -9.80 22.17 11.01
C GLY A 213 -8.31 22.48 10.91
N PHE A 214 -7.57 21.82 10.02
CA PHE A 214 -6.23 22.27 9.65
C PHE A 214 -6.33 23.26 8.50
N ASP A 215 -5.64 24.39 8.60
CA ASP A 215 -5.78 25.54 7.68
C ASP A 215 -4.40 25.99 7.18
N ASP A 216 -4.37 26.84 6.15
CA ASP A 216 -3.13 27.38 5.58
C ASP A 216 -2.31 28.20 6.60
N GLU A 217 -2.97 28.82 7.57
CA GLU A 217 -2.29 29.53 8.67
C GLU A 217 -1.49 28.57 9.54
N LYS A 218 -2.11 27.45 9.92
CA LYS A 218 -1.47 26.37 10.71
C LYS A 218 -0.36 25.69 9.91
N ALA A 219 -0.52 25.56 8.59
CA ALA A 219 0.54 25.06 7.72
C ALA A 219 1.78 25.98 7.75
N LYS A 220 1.58 27.30 7.69
CA LYS A 220 2.68 28.29 7.80
C LYS A 220 3.32 28.28 9.18
N GLU A 221 2.55 28.11 10.24
CA GLU A 221 3.09 27.97 11.60
C GLU A 221 3.93 26.70 11.75
N LEU A 222 3.45 25.58 11.21
CA LEU A 222 4.20 24.32 11.19
C LEU A 222 5.51 24.51 10.40
N ALA A 223 5.46 25.19 9.25
CA ALA A 223 6.66 25.49 8.46
C ALA A 223 7.72 26.27 9.25
N LYS A 224 7.31 27.30 9.99
CA LYS A 224 8.21 28.07 10.87
C LYS A 224 8.78 27.25 12.03
N SER A 225 8.12 26.16 12.42
CA SER A 225 8.60 25.30 13.50
C SER A 225 9.65 24.28 13.05
N MET A 226 9.82 24.09 11.74
CA MET A 226 10.72 23.09 11.16
C MET A 226 12.18 23.34 11.52
N ASP A 227 12.59 24.61 11.56
CA ASP A 227 13.96 25.02 11.87
C ASP A 227 14.39 24.58 13.27
N LYS A 228 13.42 24.48 14.20
CA LYS A 228 13.66 24.07 15.61
C LYS A 228 13.83 22.56 15.77
N ASP A 229 13.19 21.77 14.89
CA ASP A 229 13.27 20.30 14.92
C ASP A 229 14.65 19.80 14.47
N ILE A 230 15.29 20.54 13.56
CA ILE A 230 16.66 20.24 13.10
C ILE A 230 17.62 20.27 14.29
N GLU A 231 17.53 21.28 15.16
CA GLU A 231 18.42 21.48 16.30
C GLU A 231 18.32 20.35 17.36
N MET A 232 17.12 19.79 17.58
CA MET A 232 16.87 18.72 18.54
C MET A 232 17.27 17.32 18.05
N SER A 233 17.59 17.16 16.76
CA SER A 233 18.05 15.87 16.19
C SER A 233 19.54 15.61 16.38
N TYR A 234 20.32 16.64 16.73
CA TYR A 234 21.78 16.59 16.93
C TYR A 234 22.21 16.48 18.40
N LYS A 235 21.27 16.38 19.35
CA LYS A 235 21.53 16.14 20.78
C LYS A 235 21.01 14.78 21.19
#